data_AF-A0A6P6QPY3-F1
#
_entry.id   AF-A0A6P6QPY3-F1
#
_cell.length_a   1.000
_cell.length_b   1.000
_cell.length_c   1.000
_cell.angle_alpha   90.00
_cell.angle_beta   90.00
_cell.angle_gamma   90.00
#
_symmetry.space_group_name_H-M   'P 1'
#
loop_
_entity.id
_entity.type
_entity.pdbx_description
1 polymer ?
#
loop_
_entity_poly.entity_id
_entity_poly.type
_entity_poly.pdbx_seq_one_letter_code
_entity_poly.pdbx_strand_id
1 'polypeptide(L)'
;MAAIISENLKFVGLFFKSKNVVIFNGLIGLGTVASQTAYNIFAFHCPCSPKKNYLYGLVAIGAPALAFFVIGVMLNRNTWDFVSECRTRKCRKLSLSAAFALLGSILGRAVVAPINWSVISLLRGEAYVCAFSEFIDPSSLDYFPSTTKTPEIMARFPCKDVPAPFMNYSRVIERQLKYESQYMEGPLLDSLYWTKWYNDEPLPNGNQSFIYYENMLLGVPRRLVHKVAQLENAVMTISSKLDVIMEKMRLKTLNTDNKDIER
;
A
#
# COMPACT_ATOMS: atom_id res chain seq x y z
N MET A 1 0.39 -9.80 -29.50
CA MET A 1 0.51 -9.57 -28.04
C MET A 1 -0.83 -9.40 -27.32
N ALA A 2 -1.86 -8.79 -27.91
CA ALA A 2 -3.19 -8.64 -27.26
C ALA A 2 -4.00 -9.95 -27.10
N ALA A 3 -3.82 -10.93 -27.98
CA ALA A 3 -4.59 -12.19 -27.94
C ALA A 3 -4.22 -13.09 -26.74
N ILE A 4 -2.93 -13.15 -26.40
CA ILE A 4 -2.40 -13.98 -25.31
C ILE A 4 -2.90 -13.47 -23.94
N ILE A 5 -2.98 -12.16 -23.78
CA ILE A 5 -3.45 -11.51 -22.54
C ILE A 5 -4.95 -11.77 -22.33
N SER A 6 -5.74 -11.76 -23.41
CA SER A 6 -7.18 -12.05 -23.36
C SER A 6 -7.48 -13.49 -22.95
N GLU A 7 -6.72 -14.46 -23.46
CA GLU A 7 -6.90 -15.87 -23.10
C GLU A 7 -6.45 -16.18 -21.68
N ASN A 8 -5.33 -15.62 -21.24
CA ASN A 8 -4.85 -15.76 -19.86
C ASN A 8 -5.83 -15.16 -18.83
N LEU A 9 -6.47 -14.02 -19.15
CA LEU A 9 -7.51 -13.42 -18.29
C LEU A 9 -8.80 -14.24 -18.25
N LYS A 10 -9.23 -14.82 -19.39
CA LYS A 10 -10.38 -15.73 -19.44
C LYS A 10 -10.13 -17.00 -18.65
N PHE A 11 -8.91 -17.53 -18.74
CA PHE A 11 -8.45 -18.67 -17.95
C PHE A 11 -8.59 -18.33 -16.47
N VAL A 12 -7.94 -17.28 -15.99
CA VAL A 12 -8.02 -16.80 -14.58
C VAL A 12 -9.47 -16.60 -14.12
N GLY A 13 -10.34 -15.99 -14.94
CA GLY A 13 -11.76 -15.81 -14.64
C GLY A 13 -12.57 -17.11 -14.54
N LEU A 14 -12.22 -18.14 -15.32
CA LEU A 14 -12.79 -19.49 -15.21
C LEU A 14 -12.30 -20.21 -13.94
N PHE A 15 -11.07 -19.96 -13.50
CA PHE A 15 -10.51 -20.57 -12.27
C PHE A 15 -11.13 -20.02 -10.99
N PHE A 16 -11.32 -18.70 -10.88
CA PHE A 16 -12.02 -18.10 -9.73
C PHE A 16 -13.50 -18.47 -9.66
N LYS A 17 -14.06 -19.04 -10.73
CA LYS A 17 -15.43 -19.58 -10.76
C LYS A 17 -15.50 -21.03 -10.25
N SER A 18 -14.36 -21.72 -10.10
CA SER A 18 -14.30 -23.10 -9.63
C SER A 18 -14.42 -23.16 -8.09
N LYS A 19 -15.31 -24.02 -7.58
CA LYS A 19 -15.54 -24.23 -6.13
C LYS A 19 -14.60 -25.28 -5.51
N ASN A 20 -13.56 -25.70 -6.23
CA ASN A 20 -12.72 -26.82 -5.84
C ASN A 20 -11.63 -26.35 -4.87
N VAL A 21 -11.72 -26.76 -3.60
CA VAL A 21 -10.78 -26.41 -2.52
C VAL A 21 -9.34 -26.77 -2.88
N VAL A 22 -9.12 -27.85 -3.64
CA VAL A 22 -7.79 -28.26 -4.11
C VAL A 22 -7.18 -27.25 -5.10
N ILE A 23 -7.98 -26.70 -6.01
CA ILE A 23 -7.54 -25.67 -6.97
C ILE A 23 -7.23 -24.36 -6.22
N PHE A 24 -8.06 -24.01 -5.23
CA PHE A 24 -7.85 -22.83 -4.40
C PHE A 24 -6.57 -22.92 -3.56
N ASN A 25 -6.32 -24.05 -2.91
CA ASN A 25 -5.09 -24.28 -2.14
C ASN A 25 -3.85 -24.30 -3.05
N GLY A 26 -3.95 -24.87 -4.25
CA GLY A 26 -2.89 -24.79 -5.26
C GLY A 26 -2.61 -23.36 -5.71
N LEU A 27 -3.64 -22.53 -5.87
CA LEU A 27 -3.52 -21.10 -6.20
C LEU A 27 -2.86 -20.31 -5.08
N ILE A 28 -3.19 -20.57 -3.81
CA ILE A 28 -2.51 -19.95 -2.67
C ILE A 28 -1.03 -20.34 -2.64
N GLY A 29 -0.70 -21.61 -2.90
CA GLY A 29 0.68 -22.08 -2.99
C GLY A 29 1.46 -21.38 -4.11
N LEU A 30 0.92 -21.39 -5.33
CA LEU A 30 1.52 -20.70 -6.49
C LEU A 30 1.60 -19.19 -6.27
N GLY A 31 0.55 -18.59 -5.69
CA GLY A 31 0.47 -17.18 -5.37
C GLY A 31 1.52 -16.77 -4.34
N THR A 32 1.77 -17.60 -3.32
CA THR A 32 2.82 -17.36 -2.32
C THR A 32 4.21 -17.39 -2.97
N VAL A 33 4.49 -18.40 -3.80
CA VAL A 33 5.80 -18.52 -4.50
C VAL A 33 6.01 -17.37 -5.48
N ALA A 34 4.99 -17.05 -6.27
CA ALA A 34 5.03 -15.92 -7.21
C ALA A 34 5.20 -14.59 -6.47
N SER A 35 4.48 -14.42 -5.34
CA SER A 35 4.60 -13.24 -4.49
C SER A 35 6.01 -13.13 -3.93
N GLN A 36 6.58 -14.20 -3.37
CA GLN A 36 7.93 -14.19 -2.79
C GLN A 36 9.00 -13.88 -3.84
N THR A 37 8.84 -14.42 -5.05
CA THR A 37 9.73 -14.13 -6.18
C THR A 37 9.59 -12.67 -6.62
N ALA A 38 8.36 -12.16 -6.69
CA ALA A 38 8.09 -10.75 -6.97
C ALA A 38 8.68 -9.84 -5.87
N TYR A 39 8.54 -10.19 -4.59
CA TYR A 39 9.12 -9.45 -3.47
C TYR A 39 10.64 -9.30 -3.59
N ASN A 40 11.35 -10.35 -4.03
CA ASN A 40 12.79 -10.28 -4.25
C ASN A 40 13.16 -9.42 -5.48
N ILE A 41 12.39 -9.50 -6.57
CA ILE A 41 12.64 -8.70 -7.78
C ILE A 41 12.32 -7.21 -7.55
N PHE A 42 11.28 -6.93 -6.76
CA PHE A 42 10.87 -5.59 -6.36
C PHE A 42 11.48 -5.15 -5.03
N ALA A 43 12.49 -5.87 -4.52
CA ALA A 43 13.18 -5.48 -3.31
C ALA A 43 13.77 -4.08 -3.51
N PHE A 44 13.36 -3.16 -2.66
CA PHE A 44 13.80 -1.79 -2.72
C PHE A 44 15.27 -1.71 -2.27
N HIS A 45 16.14 -1.17 -3.12
CA HIS A 45 17.57 -1.03 -2.83
C HIS A 45 17.98 0.45 -2.88
N CYS A 46 18.32 1.01 -1.71
CA CYS A 46 18.74 2.40 -1.60
C CYS A 46 20.16 2.59 -2.19
N PRO A 47 20.41 3.63 -3.01
CA PRO A 47 21.72 3.86 -3.64
C PRO A 47 22.79 4.43 -2.68
N CYS A 48 22.41 4.81 -1.45
CA CYS A 48 23.28 5.29 -0.38
C CYS A 48 24.33 6.31 -0.81
N SER A 49 23.88 7.30 -1.58
CA SER A 49 24.67 8.40 -2.10
C SER A 49 23.93 9.71 -1.84
N PRO A 50 24.62 10.77 -1.39
CA PRO A 50 23.99 12.06 -1.15
C PRO A 50 23.33 12.58 -2.43
N LYS A 51 22.21 13.29 -2.29
CA LYS A 51 21.33 13.85 -3.33
C LYS A 51 20.60 12.82 -4.21
N LYS A 52 21.05 11.56 -4.25
CA LYS A 52 20.40 10.48 -4.99
C LYS A 52 19.35 9.76 -4.15
N ASN A 53 19.60 9.67 -2.84
CA ASN A 53 18.74 9.03 -1.86
C ASN A 53 17.33 9.62 -1.85
N TYR A 54 17.20 10.95 -1.68
CA TYR A 54 15.92 11.66 -1.76
C TYR A 54 15.15 11.36 -3.04
N LEU A 55 15.79 11.53 -4.19
CA LEU A 55 15.14 11.38 -5.49
C LEU A 55 14.71 9.92 -5.71
N TYR A 56 15.56 8.96 -5.38
CA TYR A 56 15.25 7.54 -5.55
C TYR A 56 14.11 7.08 -4.64
N GLY A 57 14.13 7.46 -3.36
CA GLY A 57 13.06 7.12 -2.42
C GLY A 57 11.71 7.73 -2.81
N LEU A 58 11.69 9.00 -3.24
CA LEU A 58 10.46 9.63 -3.73
C LEU A 58 9.93 9.01 -5.01
N VAL A 59 10.80 8.69 -5.97
CA VAL A 59 10.39 8.01 -7.21
C VAL A 59 9.83 6.62 -6.91
N ALA A 60 10.40 5.90 -5.95
CA ALA A 60 9.89 4.58 -5.56
C ALA A 60 8.48 4.63 -4.95
N ILE A 61 8.13 5.71 -4.24
CA ILE A 61 6.78 5.93 -3.72
C ILE A 61 5.85 6.45 -4.84
N GLY A 62 6.27 7.50 -5.54
CA GLY A 62 5.42 8.26 -6.46
C GLY A 62 5.21 7.63 -7.82
N ALA A 63 6.21 6.97 -8.41
CA ALA A 63 6.09 6.43 -9.77
C ALA A 63 5.05 5.29 -9.86
N PRO A 64 5.02 4.30 -8.95
CA PRO A 64 3.96 3.29 -8.98
C PRO A 64 2.59 3.88 -8.65
N ALA A 65 2.50 4.85 -7.74
CA ALA A 65 1.25 5.57 -7.46
C ALA A 65 0.71 6.27 -8.71
N LEU A 66 1.56 6.98 -9.46
CA LEU A 66 1.19 7.62 -10.71
C LEU A 66 0.77 6.60 -11.78
N ALA A 67 1.49 5.49 -11.90
CA ALA A 67 1.14 4.42 -12.84
C ALA A 67 -0.24 3.83 -12.52
N PHE A 68 -0.52 3.52 -11.25
CA PHE A 68 -1.83 3.04 -10.82
C PHE A 68 -2.94 4.06 -11.06
N PHE A 69 -2.65 5.35 -10.87
CA PHE A 69 -3.62 6.41 -11.14
C PHE A 69 -3.98 6.47 -12.62
N VAL A 70 -2.98 6.47 -13.51
CA VAL A 70 -3.19 6.50 -14.97
C VAL A 70 -3.96 5.25 -15.42
N ILE A 71 -3.58 4.07 -14.93
CA ILE A 71 -4.29 2.82 -15.22
C ILE A 71 -5.73 2.90 -14.72
N GLY A 72 -5.96 3.42 -13.50
CA GLY A 72 -7.30 3.61 -12.94
C GLY A 72 -8.19 4.52 -13.79
N VAL A 73 -7.64 5.64 -14.27
CA VAL A 73 -8.34 6.56 -15.19
C VAL A 73 -8.64 5.87 -16.53
N MET A 74 -7.69 5.12 -17.09
CA MET A 74 -7.85 4.40 -18.35
C MET A 74 -8.86 3.25 -18.28
N LEU A 75 -8.96 2.55 -17.15
CA LEU A 75 -9.90 1.44 -16.97
C LEU A 75 -11.33 1.92 -16.65
N ASN A 76 -11.50 3.19 -16.29
CA ASN A 76 -12.80 3.73 -15.96
C ASN A 76 -13.61 4.04 -17.23
N ARG A 77 -14.77 3.37 -17.37
CA ARG A 77 -15.67 3.54 -18.53
C ARG A 77 -16.19 4.97 -18.65
N ASN A 78 -16.47 5.62 -17.54
CA ASN A 78 -16.97 6.99 -17.51
C ASN A 78 -15.97 7.97 -18.16
N THR A 79 -14.66 7.69 -18.08
CA THR A 79 -13.62 8.47 -18.76
C THR A 79 -13.81 8.45 -20.27
N TRP A 80 -14.02 7.26 -20.85
CA TRP A 80 -14.17 7.10 -22.29
C TRP A 80 -15.54 7.57 -22.80
N ASP A 81 -16.60 7.38 -22.02
CA ASP A 81 -17.92 7.93 -22.32
C ASP A 81 -17.85 9.46 -22.37
N PHE A 82 -17.16 10.08 -21.39
CA PHE A 82 -16.92 11.52 -21.38
C PHE A 82 -16.10 12.00 -22.57
N VAL A 83 -14.98 11.33 -22.86
CA VAL A 83 -14.09 11.66 -23.99
C VAL A 83 -14.82 11.52 -25.32
N SER A 84 -15.61 10.46 -25.51
CA SER A 84 -16.37 10.21 -26.74
C SER A 84 -17.52 11.21 -26.92
N GLU A 85 -18.26 11.54 -25.86
CA GLU A 85 -19.31 12.55 -25.89
C GLU A 85 -18.73 13.94 -26.18
N CYS A 86 -17.58 14.28 -25.59
CA CYS A 86 -16.91 15.54 -25.86
C CYS A 86 -16.37 15.63 -27.30
N ARG A 87 -15.78 14.54 -27.81
CA ARG A 87 -15.29 14.45 -29.19
C ARG A 87 -16.42 14.58 -30.21
N THR A 88 -17.57 13.97 -29.93
CA THR A 88 -18.69 13.91 -30.88
C THR A 88 -19.58 15.16 -30.81
N ARG A 89 -19.80 15.71 -29.61
CA ARG A 89 -20.72 16.84 -29.37
C ARG A 89 -20.06 18.15 -28.95
N LYS A 90 -18.72 18.26 -29.08
CA LYS A 90 -17.90 19.43 -28.66
C LYS A 90 -18.18 19.90 -27.23
N CYS A 91 -18.53 18.97 -26.32
CA CYS A 91 -18.91 19.28 -24.94
C CYS A 91 -20.05 20.34 -24.80
N ARG A 92 -20.86 20.58 -25.84
CA ARG A 92 -21.77 21.75 -25.92
C ARG A 92 -22.95 21.73 -24.91
N LYS A 93 -23.24 20.58 -24.31
CA LYS A 93 -24.29 20.39 -23.28
C LYS A 93 -23.74 20.08 -21.88
N LEU A 94 -22.43 20.15 -21.68
CA LEU A 94 -21.82 19.79 -20.41
C LEU A 94 -21.92 20.98 -19.43
N SER A 95 -22.89 20.91 -18.51
CA SER A 95 -22.94 21.84 -17.38
C SER A 95 -21.69 21.67 -16.52
N LEU A 96 -21.19 22.77 -15.96
CA LEU A 96 -20.06 22.78 -15.03
C LEU A 96 -20.28 21.82 -13.85
N SER A 97 -21.49 21.79 -13.30
CA SER A 97 -21.86 20.88 -12.20
C SER A 97 -21.80 19.40 -12.59
N ALA A 98 -22.24 19.07 -13.81
CA ALA A 98 -22.16 17.71 -14.34
C ALA A 98 -20.71 17.31 -14.61
N ALA A 99 -19.89 18.24 -15.11
CA ALA A 99 -18.46 18.02 -15.30
C ALA A 99 -17.75 17.71 -13.97
N PHE A 100 -18.02 18.49 -12.92
CA PHE A 100 -17.46 18.26 -11.59
C PHE A 100 -17.91 16.92 -10.98
N ALA A 101 -19.19 16.55 -11.10
CA ALA A 101 -19.68 15.27 -10.61
C ALA A 101 -19.02 14.08 -11.34
N LEU A 102 -18.83 14.18 -12.66
CA LEU A 102 -18.17 13.15 -13.46
C LEU A 102 -16.67 13.07 -13.15
N LEU A 103 -15.98 14.20 -13.05
CA LEU A 103 -14.57 14.25 -12.64
C LEU A 103 -14.39 13.67 -11.23
N GLY A 104 -15.25 14.02 -10.28
CA GLY A 104 -15.24 13.44 -8.93
C GLY A 104 -15.45 11.93 -8.95
N SER A 105 -16.38 11.43 -9.75
CA SER A 105 -16.61 9.99 -9.92
C SER A 105 -15.42 9.26 -10.54
N ILE A 106 -14.74 9.90 -11.50
CA ILE A 106 -13.57 9.33 -12.18
C ILE A 106 -12.36 9.32 -11.25
N LEU A 107 -12.03 10.48 -10.67
CA LEU A 107 -10.89 10.68 -9.79
C LEU A 107 -11.04 9.86 -8.50
N GLY A 108 -12.21 9.87 -7.87
CA GLY A 108 -12.45 9.13 -6.63
C GLY A 108 -12.15 7.63 -6.78
N ARG A 109 -12.56 7.02 -7.90
CA ARG A 109 -12.26 5.61 -8.19
C ARG A 109 -10.82 5.36 -8.58
N ALA A 110 -10.20 6.28 -9.33
CA ALA A 110 -8.84 6.12 -9.81
C ALA A 110 -7.78 6.30 -8.71
N VAL A 111 -8.08 7.06 -7.67
CA VAL A 111 -7.14 7.42 -6.59
C VAL A 111 -7.00 6.32 -5.51
N VAL A 112 -7.95 5.37 -5.43
CA VAL A 112 -7.93 4.29 -4.42
C VAL A 112 -6.63 3.48 -4.44
N ALA A 113 -6.21 2.99 -5.61
CA ALA A 113 -4.98 2.19 -5.73
C ALA A 113 -3.69 3.01 -5.45
N PRO A 114 -3.54 4.25 -5.97
CA PRO A 114 -2.45 5.15 -5.59
C PRO A 114 -2.35 5.41 -4.08
N ILE A 115 -3.47 5.68 -3.40
CA ILE A 115 -3.49 5.90 -1.95
C ILE A 115 -3.03 4.63 -1.24
N ASN A 116 -3.61 3.47 -1.55
CA ASN A 116 -3.23 2.20 -0.93
C ASN A 116 -1.74 1.89 -1.12
N TRP A 117 -1.21 2.11 -2.33
CA TRP A 117 0.22 1.93 -2.58
C TRP A 117 1.08 2.83 -1.69
N SER A 118 0.72 4.11 -1.61
CA SER A 118 1.46 5.12 -0.84
C SER A 118 1.44 4.79 0.65
N VAL A 119 0.26 4.41 1.19
CA VAL A 119 0.10 3.93 2.58
C VAL A 119 0.96 2.71 2.86
N ILE A 120 0.91 1.68 2.00
CA ILE A 120 1.72 0.47 2.17
C ILE A 120 3.22 0.80 2.11
N SER A 121 3.63 1.72 1.23
CA SER A 121 5.03 2.13 1.13
C SER A 121 5.50 2.91 2.37
N LEU A 122 4.64 3.77 2.94
CA LEU A 122 4.93 4.51 4.18
C LEU A 122 4.95 3.58 5.41
N LEU A 123 4.08 2.58 5.46
CA LEU A 123 4.06 1.56 6.51
C LEU A 123 5.36 0.74 6.53
N ARG A 124 5.88 0.36 5.35
CA ARG A 124 7.20 -0.28 5.25
C ARG A 124 8.32 0.67 5.68
N GLY A 125 8.20 1.95 5.33
CA GLY A 125 9.12 3.02 5.72
C GLY A 125 10.50 2.97 5.06
N GLU A 126 10.85 1.92 4.30
CA GLU A 126 12.18 1.76 3.69
C GLU A 126 12.51 2.88 2.68
N ALA A 127 11.54 3.21 1.81
CA ALA A 127 11.70 4.29 0.84
C ALA A 127 11.75 5.67 1.51
N TYR A 128 10.99 5.86 2.60
CA TYR A 128 11.00 7.08 3.40
C TYR A 128 12.34 7.27 4.12
N VAL A 129 12.83 6.23 4.80
CA VAL A 129 14.15 6.21 5.45
C VAL A 129 15.25 6.52 4.45
N CYS A 130 15.22 5.89 3.27
CA CYS A 130 16.17 6.18 2.20
C CYS A 130 16.09 7.66 1.78
N ALA A 131 14.89 8.20 1.56
CA ALA A 131 14.72 9.58 1.11
C ALA A 131 15.15 10.64 2.13
N PHE A 132 14.88 10.41 3.42
CA PHE A 132 15.03 11.44 4.46
C PHE A 132 16.27 11.28 5.35
N SER A 133 16.97 10.15 5.29
CA SER A 133 18.21 9.91 6.05
C SER A 133 19.28 11.00 5.89
N GLU A 134 19.39 11.61 4.70
CA GLU A 134 20.40 12.64 4.41
C GLU A 134 20.09 14.02 5.01
N PHE A 135 18.85 14.26 5.45
CA PHE A 135 18.38 15.55 5.98
C PHE A 135 18.32 15.59 7.51
N ILE A 136 18.70 14.52 8.20
CA ILE A 136 18.74 14.53 9.67
C ILE A 136 19.86 15.42 10.14
N ASP A 137 19.52 16.38 11.00
CA ASP A 137 20.50 17.23 11.64
C ASP A 137 21.32 16.43 12.66
N PRO A 138 22.65 16.34 12.53
CA PRO A 138 23.50 15.59 13.45
C PRO A 138 23.44 16.13 14.88
N SER A 139 23.07 17.40 15.07
CA SER A 139 22.91 18.03 16.39
C SER A 139 21.70 17.52 17.17
N SER A 140 20.73 16.88 16.50
CA SER A 140 19.61 16.20 17.16
C SER A 140 20.01 14.87 17.81
N LEU A 141 21.19 14.35 17.49
CA LEU A 141 21.70 13.07 17.98
C LEU A 141 22.71 13.30 19.10
N ASP A 142 22.43 12.71 20.27
CA ASP A 142 23.30 12.80 21.44
C ASP A 142 24.72 12.26 21.14
N TYR A 143 25.72 13.08 21.44
CA TYR A 143 27.15 12.77 21.29
C TYR A 143 27.59 12.41 19.85
N PHE A 144 26.92 12.92 18.82
CA PHE A 144 27.32 12.65 17.43
C PHE A 144 28.73 13.18 17.13
N PRO A 145 29.68 12.34 16.65
CA PRO A 145 31.03 12.78 16.34
C PRO A 145 31.05 13.83 15.23
N SER A 146 31.72 14.96 15.46
CA SER A 146 31.88 16.00 14.44
C SER A 146 32.80 15.49 13.32
N THR A 147 32.33 15.63 12.07
CA THR A 147 33.05 15.16 10.88
C THR A 147 32.78 16.06 9.70
N THR A 148 33.77 16.20 8.80
CA THR A 148 33.61 16.97 7.55
C THR A 148 32.82 16.21 6.49
N LYS A 149 32.62 14.89 6.67
CA LYS A 149 31.90 14.00 5.74
C LYS A 149 30.48 13.66 6.21
N THR A 150 29.86 14.50 7.03
CA THR A 150 28.49 14.31 7.54
C THR A 150 27.48 13.94 6.44
N PRO A 151 27.35 14.65 5.31
CA PRO A 151 26.35 14.31 4.30
C PRO A 151 26.56 12.94 3.65
N GLU A 152 27.82 12.50 3.51
CA GLU A 152 28.14 11.18 2.97
C GLU A 152 27.82 10.06 3.96
N ILE A 153 28.08 10.29 5.25
CA ILE A 153 27.77 9.33 6.32
C ILE A 153 26.25 9.23 6.52
N MET A 154 25.55 10.36 6.52
CA MET A 154 24.10 10.42 6.67
C MET A 154 23.37 9.63 5.57
N ALA A 155 23.83 9.76 4.32
CA ALA A 155 23.27 9.03 3.19
C ALA A 155 23.50 7.50 3.24
N ARG A 156 24.43 7.00 4.07
CA ARG A 156 24.75 5.56 4.17
C ARG A 156 24.00 4.83 5.28
N PHE A 157 23.36 5.53 6.20
CA PHE A 157 22.58 4.91 7.27
C PHE A 157 21.54 3.88 6.79
N PRO A 158 20.78 4.11 5.69
CA PRO A 158 19.82 3.12 5.18
C PRO A 158 20.45 1.79 4.74
N CYS A 159 21.70 1.81 4.28
CA CYS A 159 22.40 0.60 3.82
C CYS A 159 23.10 -0.17 4.94
N LYS A 160 23.17 0.38 6.16
CA LYS A 160 23.95 -0.18 7.28
C LYS A 160 25.46 -0.29 6.99
N ASP A 161 25.93 0.45 5.99
CA ASP A 161 27.32 0.52 5.53
C ASP A 161 28.02 1.79 6.08
N VAL A 162 27.95 1.98 7.40
CA VAL A 162 28.56 3.13 8.08
C VAL A 162 29.81 2.72 8.88
N PRO A 163 30.79 3.61 9.08
CA PRO A 163 31.96 3.30 9.89
C PRO A 163 31.59 2.94 11.33
N ALA A 164 32.38 2.08 11.98
CA ALA A 164 32.18 1.60 13.36
C ALA A 164 31.70 2.66 14.40
N PRO A 165 32.26 3.89 14.48
CA PRO A 165 31.79 4.89 15.45
C PRO A 165 30.34 5.34 15.25
N PHE A 166 29.78 5.16 14.05
CA PHE A 166 28.42 5.60 13.71
C PHE A 166 27.39 4.46 13.70
N MET A 167 27.83 3.20 13.80
CA MET A 167 26.95 2.02 13.68
C MET A 167 25.78 2.04 14.67
N ASN A 168 26.01 2.53 15.90
CA ASN A 168 24.98 2.61 16.94
C ASN A 168 23.84 3.57 16.58
N TYR A 169 24.11 4.63 15.82
CA TYR A 169 23.11 5.62 15.43
C TYR A 169 22.17 5.12 14.33
N SER A 170 22.61 4.15 13.52
CA SER A 170 21.79 3.60 12.42
C SER A 170 20.42 3.14 12.91
N ARG A 171 20.38 2.44 14.06
CA ARG A 171 19.11 1.95 14.64
C ARG A 171 18.23 3.08 15.17
N VAL A 172 18.82 4.14 15.69
CA VAL A 172 18.09 5.30 16.24
C VAL A 172 17.44 6.07 15.09
N ILE A 173 18.23 6.41 14.08
CA ILE A 173 17.79 7.11 12.86
C ILE A 173 16.72 6.31 12.12
N GLU A 174 16.95 5.00 11.91
CA GLU A 174 15.99 4.15 11.21
C GLU A 174 14.65 4.10 11.96
N ARG A 175 14.66 4.00 13.30
CA ARG A 175 13.43 4.00 14.11
C ARG A 175 12.71 5.34 14.06
N GLN A 176 13.44 6.44 14.19
CA GLN A 176 12.86 7.78 14.16
C GLN A 176 12.17 8.04 12.81
N LEU A 177 12.86 7.79 11.70
CA LEU A 177 12.30 8.00 10.36
C LEU A 177 11.14 7.04 10.04
N LYS A 178 11.21 5.79 10.51
CA LYS A 178 10.07 4.86 10.38
C LYS A 178 8.87 5.34 11.18
N TYR A 179 9.09 5.87 12.38
CA TYR A 179 8.03 6.46 13.18
C TYR A 179 7.44 7.70 12.50
N GLU A 180 8.25 8.61 11.96
CA GLU A 180 7.76 9.77 11.20
C GLU A 180 6.97 9.36 9.95
N SER A 181 7.45 8.34 9.23
CA SER A 181 6.75 7.74 8.07
C SER A 181 5.37 7.21 8.44
N GLN A 182 5.25 6.50 9.58
CA GLN A 182 3.98 5.99 10.09
C GLN A 182 3.11 7.09 10.70
N TYR A 183 3.71 8.13 11.29
CA TYR A 183 2.96 9.27 11.80
C TYR A 183 2.25 10.04 10.67
N MET A 184 2.87 10.14 9.49
CA MET A 184 2.23 10.72 8.31
C MET A 184 1.01 9.91 7.81
N GLU A 185 0.88 8.64 8.20
CA GLU A 185 -0.29 7.80 7.88
C GLU A 185 -1.53 8.22 8.65
N GLY A 186 -1.41 8.54 9.94
CA GLY A 186 -2.56 8.84 10.80
C GLY A 186 -3.45 9.95 10.22
N PRO A 187 -2.90 11.15 9.95
CA PRO A 187 -3.63 12.23 9.28
C PRO A 187 -4.12 11.87 7.87
N LEU A 188 -3.39 11.02 7.14
CA LEU A 188 -3.78 10.60 5.79
C LEU A 188 -5.00 9.66 5.81
N LEU A 189 -5.03 8.69 6.73
CA LEU A 189 -6.17 7.81 6.95
C LEU A 189 -7.35 8.57 7.57
N ASP A 190 -7.10 9.43 8.55
CA ASP A 190 -8.14 10.28 9.14
C ASP A 190 -8.77 11.22 8.10
N SER A 191 -7.95 11.77 7.19
CA SER A 191 -8.43 12.59 6.05
C SER A 191 -9.16 11.76 4.98
N LEU A 192 -9.00 10.44 4.92
CA LEU A 192 -9.73 9.59 3.98
C LEU A 192 -11.04 9.08 4.57
N TYR A 193 -11.05 8.75 5.86
CA TYR A 193 -12.19 8.14 6.54
C TYR A 193 -13.08 9.14 7.30
N TRP A 194 -12.71 10.43 7.34
CA TRP A 194 -13.43 11.57 7.96
C TRP A 194 -14.35 11.14 9.12
N THR A 195 -13.81 11.07 10.34
CA THR A 195 -14.58 10.75 11.55
C THR A 195 -15.06 11.99 12.31
N LYS A 196 -14.56 13.16 11.94
CA LYS A 196 -14.86 14.48 12.52
C LYS A 196 -14.97 15.52 11.40
N TRP A 197 -15.72 16.60 11.65
CA TRP A 197 -15.78 17.76 10.76
C TRP A 197 -14.51 18.63 10.88
N TYR A 198 -14.35 19.58 9.96
CA TYR A 198 -13.23 20.55 9.95
C TYR A 198 -13.21 21.50 11.16
N ASN A 199 -14.31 21.55 11.92
CA ASN A 199 -14.49 22.28 13.16
C ASN A 199 -14.40 21.37 14.40
N ASP A 200 -13.77 20.20 14.28
CA ASP A 200 -13.57 19.19 15.33
C ASP A 200 -14.86 18.59 15.94
N GLU A 201 -16.02 18.90 15.36
CA GLU A 201 -17.28 18.30 15.79
C GLU A 201 -17.40 16.86 15.27
N PRO A 202 -17.87 15.90 16.08
CA PRO A 202 -18.13 14.54 15.63
C PRO A 202 -19.29 14.52 14.63
N LEU A 203 -19.23 13.63 13.62
CA LEU A 203 -20.32 13.46 12.67
C LEU A 203 -21.62 13.02 13.39
N PRO A 204 -22.80 13.60 13.05
CA PRO A 204 -24.06 13.23 13.68
C PRO A 204 -24.39 11.77 13.35
N ASN A 205 -24.59 10.95 14.39
CA ASN A 205 -24.71 9.48 14.39
C ASN A 205 -23.38 8.71 14.29
N GLY A 206 -22.76 8.49 15.47
CA GLY A 206 -21.45 7.91 15.70
C GLY A 206 -21.16 6.47 15.26
N ASN A 207 -21.90 5.90 14.29
CA ASN A 207 -21.64 4.58 13.72
C ASN A 207 -21.55 4.57 12.17
N GLN A 208 -21.66 5.72 11.51
CA GLN A 208 -21.69 5.80 10.04
C GLN A 208 -20.60 6.75 9.54
N SER A 209 -19.40 6.21 9.31
CA SER A 209 -18.32 6.88 8.58
C SER A 209 -18.79 7.25 7.16
N PHE A 210 -18.13 8.21 6.50
CA PHE A 210 -18.47 8.68 5.15
C PHE A 210 -18.66 7.56 4.11
N ILE A 211 -18.03 6.38 4.30
CA ILE A 211 -18.28 5.15 3.52
C ILE A 211 -19.78 4.82 3.41
N TYR A 212 -20.58 5.09 4.44
CA TYR A 212 -22.04 4.91 4.41
C TYR A 212 -22.73 5.88 3.44
N TYR A 213 -22.34 7.16 3.46
CA TYR A 213 -22.88 8.19 2.56
C TYR A 213 -22.38 8.02 1.13
N GLU A 214 -21.14 7.57 0.93
CA GLU A 214 -20.60 7.25 -0.40
C GLU A 214 -21.32 6.03 -1.01
N ASN A 215 -21.63 4.99 -0.21
CA ASN A 215 -22.47 3.87 -0.65
C ASN A 215 -23.90 4.29 -1.00
N MET A 216 -24.44 5.31 -0.32
CA MET A 216 -25.75 5.88 -0.58
C MET A 216 -25.77 6.76 -1.85
N LEU A 217 -24.70 7.51 -2.10
CA LEU A 217 -24.51 8.33 -3.32
C LEU A 217 -24.16 7.50 -4.56
N LEU A 218 -23.47 6.36 -4.38
CA LEU A 218 -23.06 5.45 -5.46
C LEU A 218 -24.13 4.43 -5.87
N GLY A 219 -25.31 4.45 -5.24
CA GLY A 219 -26.42 3.55 -5.57
C GLY A 219 -26.05 2.06 -5.49
N VAL A 220 -25.11 1.70 -4.61
CA VAL A 220 -24.61 0.32 -4.51
C VAL A 220 -25.73 -0.56 -3.96
N PRO A 221 -26.21 -1.57 -4.71
CA PRO A 221 -27.30 -2.43 -4.23
C PRO A 221 -26.86 -3.13 -2.94
N ARG A 222 -27.71 -3.08 -1.91
CA ARG A 222 -27.51 -3.68 -0.55
C ARG A 222 -26.92 -5.10 -0.52
N ARG A 223 -27.00 -5.85 -1.62
CA ARG A 223 -26.43 -7.20 -1.78
C ARG A 223 -24.89 -7.22 -1.79
N LEU A 224 -24.22 -6.14 -2.20
CA LEU A 224 -22.76 -6.09 -2.28
C LEU A 224 -22.12 -5.75 -0.92
N VAL A 225 -22.72 -4.85 -0.13
CA VAL A 225 -22.24 -4.50 1.22
C VAL A 225 -22.29 -5.71 2.16
N HIS A 226 -23.39 -6.48 2.13
CA HIS A 226 -23.48 -7.73 2.89
C HIS A 226 -22.43 -8.77 2.46
N LYS A 227 -22.07 -8.80 1.17
CA LYS A 227 -21.04 -9.70 0.65
C LYS A 227 -19.64 -9.25 1.03
N VAL A 228 -19.35 -7.95 1.03
CA VAL A 228 -18.05 -7.41 1.46
C VAL A 228 -17.86 -7.62 2.96
N ALA A 229 -18.87 -7.32 3.79
CA ALA A 229 -18.82 -7.61 5.23
C ALA A 229 -18.69 -9.13 5.52
N GLN A 230 -19.35 -9.99 4.73
CA GLN A 230 -19.12 -11.43 4.81
C GLN A 230 -17.71 -11.83 4.40
N LEU A 231 -17.12 -11.17 3.40
CA LEU A 231 -15.76 -11.43 2.95
C LEU A 231 -14.74 -11.01 4.01
N GLU A 232 -14.92 -9.85 4.64
CA GLU A 232 -14.06 -9.35 5.72
C GLU A 232 -14.12 -10.26 6.95
N ASN A 233 -15.32 -10.67 7.35
CA ASN A 233 -15.50 -11.63 8.45
C ASN A 233 -14.90 -13.01 8.12
N ALA A 234 -15.02 -13.47 6.87
CA ALA A 234 -14.40 -14.71 6.43
C ALA A 234 -12.87 -14.62 6.41
N VAL A 235 -12.29 -13.51 5.94
CA VAL A 235 -10.84 -13.26 5.94
C VAL A 235 -10.31 -13.22 7.37
N MET A 236 -11.00 -12.55 8.29
CA MET A 236 -10.62 -12.49 9.70
C MET A 236 -10.70 -13.86 10.39
N THR A 237 -11.70 -14.68 10.03
CA THR A 237 -11.84 -16.06 10.51
C THR A 237 -10.75 -16.98 9.94
N ILE A 238 -10.35 -16.77 8.69
CA ILE A 238 -9.28 -17.53 8.06
C ILE A 238 -7.93 -17.14 8.66
N SER A 239 -7.66 -15.85 8.87
CA SER A 239 -6.42 -15.35 9.49
C SER A 239 -6.23 -15.94 10.88
N SER A 240 -7.25 -15.88 11.74
CA SER A 240 -7.17 -16.44 13.09
C SER A 240 -6.98 -17.96 13.12
N LYS A 241 -7.61 -18.70 12.19
CA LYS A 241 -7.35 -20.14 12.04
C LYS A 241 -5.94 -20.44 11.55
N LEU A 242 -5.39 -19.60 10.68
CA LEU A 242 -4.03 -19.72 10.18
C LEU A 242 -3.00 -19.52 11.30
N ASP A 243 -3.22 -18.52 12.16
CA ASP A 243 -2.36 -18.25 13.33
C ASP A 243 -2.33 -19.45 14.29
N VAL A 244 -3.50 -20.05 14.57
CA VAL A 244 -3.59 -21.25 15.42
C VAL A 244 -2.89 -22.46 14.78
N ILE A 245 -2.97 -22.61 13.45
CA ILE A 245 -2.30 -23.71 12.74
C ILE A 245 -0.79 -23.49 12.73
N MET A 246 -0.32 -22.27 12.50
CA MET A 246 1.10 -21.91 12.57
C MET A 246 1.66 -22.16 13.97
N GLU A 247 0.92 -21.83 15.02
CA GLU A 247 1.34 -22.07 16.40
C GLU A 247 1.41 -23.58 16.71
N LYS A 248 0.43 -24.37 16.24
CA LYS A 248 0.48 -25.84 16.36
C LYS A 248 1.65 -26.45 15.60
N MET A 249 2.00 -25.92 14.43
CA MET A 249 3.17 -26.38 13.68
C MET A 249 4.47 -26.04 14.39
N ARG A 250 4.60 -24.82 14.94
CA ARG A 250 5.74 -24.40 15.77
C ARG A 250 5.95 -25.31 16.98
N LEU A 251 4.88 -25.61 17.72
CA LEU A 251 4.94 -26.50 18.88
C LEU A 251 5.33 -27.93 18.49
N LYS A 252 4.93 -28.39 17.30
CA LYS A 252 5.30 -29.71 16.79
C LYS A 252 6.77 -29.79 16.39
N THR A 253 7.31 -28.75 15.75
CA THR A 253 8.77 -28.65 15.46
C THR A 253 9.58 -28.62 16.75
N LEU A 254 9.20 -27.82 17.75
CA LEU A 254 9.91 -27.76 19.04
C LEU A 254 9.90 -29.11 19.77
N ASN A 255 8.79 -29.85 19.72
CA ASN A 255 8.70 -31.18 20.34
C ASN A 255 9.43 -32.28 19.55
N THR A 256 9.74 -32.03 18.27
CA THR A 256 10.52 -32.97 17.45
C THR A 256 12.02 -32.74 17.69
N ASP A 257 12.46 -31.49 17.71
CA ASP A 257 13.83 -31.12 18.06
C ASP A 257 14.21 -31.59 19.48
N ASN A 258 13.28 -31.49 20.45
CA ASN A 258 13.55 -31.94 21.81
C ASN A 258 13.66 -33.48 21.92
N LYS A 259 13.02 -34.24 21.01
CA LYS A 259 13.13 -35.72 20.95
C LYS A 259 14.41 -36.21 20.29
N ASP A 260 15.02 -35.40 19.43
CA ASP A 260 16.29 -35.73 18.78
C ASP A 260 17.50 -35.36 19.66
N ILE A 261 17.29 -34.59 20.73
CA ILE A 261 18.32 -34.26 21.76
C ILE A 261 18.36 -35.31 22.89
N GLU A 262 17.27 -36.05 23.14
CA GLU A 262 17.19 -37.09 24.18
C GLU A 262 17.53 -38.53 23.68
N ARG A 263 18.02 -38.69 22.45
CA ARG A 263 18.44 -39.99 21.88
C ARG A 263 19.93 -39.98 21.52
#